data_AF-A0AAD6FJU5-F1
#
_entry.id   AF-A0AAD6FJU5-F1
#
_cell.length_a   1.000
_cell.length_b   1.000
_cell.length_c   1.000
_cell.angle_alpha   90.00
_cell.angle_beta   90.00
_cell.angle_gamma   90.00
#
_symmetry.space_group_name_H-M   'P 1'
#
loop_
_entity.id
_entity.type
_entity.pdbx_description
1 polymer ?
#
loop_
_entity_poly.entity_id
_entity_poly.type
_entity_poly.pdbx_seq_one_letter_code
_entity_poly.pdbx_strand_id
1 'polypeptide(L)'
;MELIDFNSTEEDPPINFFLSSLEEQIRVELHDSKARLTPSKSEGRVHLEIQEDLLANLLDSLQERREDDKCSPKQEGMQKEICSLQAHFTESVSEVECLKSQLIKIRPMLRKAHEDLVQQTATNKVQQMVLEHMKAEKDALQSELRAIRPMLGVAKTHMELELESYLELERGETRKITTALKKAEDLLATERLQFKQKIFQDVKHQTSTNKEQQMALERMKEENQALQSELCVLRPMLCVAKTNVELESHLKLERGETRKITTALKTAEDLLATERLQFKQKIFQDFKHQTSTNKEQQMALERMKAENQALQSELRAIRPMLCVAKTHMELESYLELERGETRKITTALKKAEDLLATERLQFKQKIFQDVKHQTSTNKEQQMALERMKAENQALQSELRAIRPMLCVAKTHMELESYLELERGETRKITTALKKAEDLLATERLQFKQKIFQDVKHQTSTNKEQQMALERMKEENQALQSELCVLRPMLCVAKTNVELESHLKLERGETRKITTALKKAEDLLATERLQFKQKIFQDVKHQTSTNKEQQMALERMKEENQALQNHNSPENGGRSPGD
;
A
#
# COMPACT_ATOMS: atom_id res chain seq x y z
N MET A 1 -83.05 -56.19 -54.70
CA MET A 1 -83.60 -57.53 -54.41
C MET A 1 -85.10 -57.42 -54.49
N GLU A 2 -85.67 -58.33 -55.28
CA GLU A 2 -86.98 -58.28 -55.94
C GLU A 2 -88.16 -58.55 -55.00
N LEU A 3 -89.33 -58.19 -55.55
CA LEU A 3 -90.71 -58.53 -55.18
C LEU A 3 -90.91 -59.99 -54.77
N ILE A 4 -92.03 -60.26 -54.08
CA ILE A 4 -93.06 -61.20 -54.54
C ILE A 4 -94.34 -60.97 -53.73
N ASP A 5 -95.39 -60.52 -54.44
CA ASP A 5 -96.80 -60.65 -54.08
C ASP A 5 -97.27 -62.09 -54.33
N PHE A 6 -98.10 -62.63 -53.45
CA PHE A 6 -98.84 -63.88 -53.69
C PHE A 6 -100.35 -63.65 -53.50
N ASN A 7 -101.08 -63.75 -54.61
CA ASN A 7 -102.53 -63.91 -54.67
C ASN A 7 -102.88 -65.41 -54.62
N SER A 8 -103.93 -65.76 -53.88
CA SER A 8 -104.63 -67.05 -53.96
C SER A 8 -106.07 -66.83 -53.49
N THR A 9 -107.01 -66.63 -54.43
CA THR A 9 -108.01 -67.61 -54.92
C THR A 9 -109.02 -68.07 -53.86
N GLU A 10 -110.26 -67.58 -54.03
CA GLU A 10 -111.52 -68.00 -53.39
C GLU A 10 -111.79 -69.50 -53.64
N GLU A 11 -111.84 -70.27 -52.55
CA GLU A 11 -112.58 -71.53 -52.44
C GLU A 11 -113.69 -71.33 -51.42
N ASP A 12 -114.90 -71.84 -51.73
CA ASP A 12 -116.10 -71.72 -50.89
C ASP A 12 -115.81 -72.05 -49.42
N PRO A 13 -116.10 -71.15 -48.46
CA PRO A 13 -115.72 -71.38 -47.08
C PRO A 13 -116.49 -72.59 -46.53
N PRO A 14 -115.78 -73.56 -45.94
CA PRO A 14 -116.39 -74.73 -45.31
C PRO A 14 -117.37 -74.26 -44.23
N ILE A 15 -118.56 -74.85 -44.19
CA ILE A 15 -119.58 -74.62 -43.17
C ILE A 15 -118.88 -74.69 -41.80
N ASN A 16 -118.70 -73.52 -41.20
CA ASN A 16 -117.76 -73.33 -40.12
C ASN A 16 -118.38 -73.95 -38.87
N PHE A 17 -118.00 -75.19 -38.54
CA PHE A 17 -118.57 -75.99 -37.44
C PHE A 17 -118.66 -75.21 -36.12
N PHE A 18 -117.68 -74.33 -35.88
CA PHE A 18 -117.64 -73.44 -34.72
C PHE A 18 -118.79 -72.43 -34.68
N LEU A 19 -119.23 -71.91 -35.84
CA LEU A 19 -120.36 -70.98 -35.89
C LEU A 19 -121.67 -71.68 -35.56
N SER A 20 -121.88 -72.91 -36.00
CA SER A 20 -123.10 -73.66 -35.66
C SER A 20 -123.16 -74.01 -34.16
N SER A 21 -122.02 -74.39 -33.56
CA SER A 21 -121.98 -74.63 -32.11
C SER A 21 -122.17 -73.35 -31.31
N LEU A 22 -121.58 -72.23 -31.76
CA LEU A 22 -121.73 -70.93 -31.11
C LEU A 22 -123.14 -70.39 -31.28
N GLU A 23 -123.75 -70.57 -32.45
CA GLU A 23 -125.13 -70.19 -32.72
C GLU A 23 -126.08 -70.94 -31.79
N GLU A 24 -125.90 -72.26 -31.61
CA GLU A 24 -126.71 -73.03 -30.68
C GLU A 24 -126.49 -72.57 -29.22
N GLN A 25 -125.26 -72.26 -28.82
CA GLN A 25 -125.00 -71.70 -27.49
C GLN A 25 -125.69 -70.35 -27.30
N ILE A 26 -125.67 -69.47 -28.31
CA ILE A 26 -126.37 -68.18 -28.27
C ILE A 26 -127.88 -68.38 -28.20
N ARG A 27 -128.45 -69.34 -28.95
CA ARG A 27 -129.89 -69.67 -28.85
C ARG A 27 -130.27 -70.12 -27.45
N VAL A 28 -129.44 -70.95 -26.83
CA VAL A 28 -129.67 -71.44 -25.46
C VAL A 28 -129.56 -70.30 -24.45
N GLU A 29 -128.53 -69.46 -24.53
CA GLU A 29 -128.31 -68.36 -23.57
C GLU A 29 -129.32 -67.22 -23.72
N LEU A 30 -129.68 -66.85 -24.95
CA LEU A 30 -130.69 -65.83 -25.20
C LEU A 30 -132.12 -66.37 -25.08
N HIS A 31 -132.27 -67.68 -24.88
CA HIS A 31 -133.52 -68.42 -24.98
C HIS A 31 -134.30 -68.15 -26.29
N ASP A 32 -133.59 -67.73 -27.34
CA ASP A 32 -134.13 -67.48 -28.67
C ASP A 32 -133.83 -68.66 -29.58
N SER A 33 -134.79 -69.57 -29.73
CA SER A 33 -134.66 -70.73 -30.63
C SER A 33 -134.45 -70.35 -32.11
N LYS A 34 -134.66 -69.08 -32.49
CA LYS A 34 -134.48 -68.57 -33.85
C LYS A 34 -133.20 -67.76 -34.04
N ALA A 35 -132.38 -67.54 -33.00
CA ALA A 35 -131.16 -66.77 -33.13
C ALA A 35 -130.25 -67.39 -34.21
N ARG A 36 -129.72 -66.57 -35.13
CA ARG A 36 -128.82 -67.04 -36.19
C ARG A 36 -127.54 -66.26 -36.23
N LEU A 37 -126.42 -66.95 -36.46
CA LEU A 37 -125.13 -66.33 -36.72
C LEU A 37 -124.79 -66.47 -38.20
N THR A 38 -124.66 -65.35 -38.88
CA THR A 38 -124.14 -65.32 -40.25
C THR A 38 -122.73 -64.71 -40.26
N PRO A 39 -121.77 -65.29 -41.01
CA PRO A 39 -120.43 -64.73 -41.10
C PRO A 39 -120.47 -63.34 -41.73
N SER A 40 -119.77 -62.37 -41.13
CA SER A 40 -119.61 -61.05 -41.73
C SER A 40 -118.50 -61.06 -42.78
N LYS A 41 -118.54 -60.12 -43.72
CA LYS A 41 -117.43 -59.87 -44.66
C LYS A 41 -116.16 -59.36 -43.97
N SER A 42 -116.27 -58.86 -42.74
CA SER A 42 -115.13 -58.43 -41.93
C SER A 42 -114.53 -59.63 -41.20
N GLU A 43 -113.25 -59.90 -41.42
CA GLU A 43 -112.54 -61.00 -40.75
C GLU A 43 -112.69 -60.91 -39.23
N GLY A 44 -113.07 -62.03 -38.61
CA GLY A 44 -113.29 -62.14 -37.16
C GLY A 44 -114.62 -61.59 -36.63
N ARG A 45 -115.59 -61.19 -37.49
CA ARG A 45 -116.91 -60.71 -37.06
C ARG A 45 -118.05 -61.59 -37.58
N VAL A 46 -119.12 -61.69 -36.79
CA VAL A 46 -120.37 -62.40 -37.14
C VAL A 46 -121.56 -61.47 -36.95
N HIS A 47 -122.60 -61.66 -37.75
CA HIS A 47 -123.88 -60.98 -37.64
C HIS A 47 -124.83 -61.88 -36.87
N LEU A 48 -125.32 -61.38 -35.73
CA LEU A 48 -126.30 -62.07 -34.91
C LEU A 48 -127.69 -61.51 -35.23
N GLU A 49 -128.54 -62.37 -35.76
CA GLU A 49 -129.97 -62.10 -35.95
C GLU A 49 -130.73 -62.74 -34.80
N ILE A 50 -131.48 -61.94 -34.05
CA ILE A 50 -132.26 -62.35 -32.88
C ILE A 50 -133.62 -61.67 -32.91
N GLN A 51 -134.62 -62.32 -32.30
CA GLN A 51 -135.95 -61.74 -32.20
C GLN A 51 -135.92 -60.47 -31.34
N GLU A 52 -136.55 -59.41 -31.85
CA GLU A 52 -136.48 -58.07 -31.27
C GLU A 52 -137.08 -58.00 -29.86
N ASP A 53 -138.12 -58.78 -29.57
CA ASP A 53 -138.76 -58.88 -28.26
C ASP A 53 -137.84 -59.54 -27.21
N LEU A 54 -137.06 -60.55 -27.60
CA LEU A 54 -136.05 -61.16 -26.73
C LEU A 54 -134.82 -60.27 -26.56
N LEU A 55 -134.41 -59.56 -27.62
CA LEU A 55 -133.35 -58.56 -27.53
C LEU A 55 -133.75 -57.41 -26.60
N ALA A 56 -134.99 -56.93 -26.68
CA ALA A 56 -135.50 -55.90 -25.77
C ALA A 56 -135.44 -56.40 -24.31
N ASN A 57 -135.90 -57.62 -24.03
CA ASN A 57 -135.81 -58.19 -22.68
C ASN A 57 -134.36 -58.36 -22.19
N LEU A 58 -133.43 -58.77 -23.06
CA LEU A 58 -132.01 -58.88 -22.72
C LEU A 58 -131.40 -57.50 -22.44
N LEU A 59 -131.74 -56.50 -23.26
CA LEU A 59 -131.27 -55.13 -23.07
C LEU A 59 -131.85 -54.52 -21.80
N ASP A 60 -133.12 -54.75 -21.51
CA ASP A 60 -133.76 -54.34 -20.25
C ASP A 60 -133.08 -55.05 -19.06
N SER A 61 -132.76 -56.34 -19.17
CA SER A 61 -132.01 -57.09 -18.14
C SER A 61 -130.59 -56.54 -17.94
N LEU A 62 -129.91 -56.14 -19.02
CA LEU A 62 -128.57 -55.54 -18.97
C LEU A 62 -128.62 -54.09 -18.48
N GLN A 63 -129.72 -53.39 -18.69
CA GLN A 63 -129.93 -52.02 -18.24
C GLN A 63 -130.36 -51.97 -16.77
N GLU A 64 -131.18 -52.93 -16.32
CA GLU A 64 -131.48 -53.17 -14.90
C GLU A 64 -130.20 -53.54 -14.11
N ARG A 65 -129.25 -54.27 -14.74
CA ARG A 65 -127.90 -54.46 -14.18
C ARG A 65 -127.02 -53.21 -14.15
N ARG A 66 -127.22 -52.23 -15.04
CA ARG A 66 -126.44 -50.97 -15.04
C ARG A 66 -126.96 -49.95 -14.04
N GLU A 67 -128.24 -50.00 -13.67
CA GLU A 67 -128.83 -49.05 -12.72
C GLU A 67 -128.59 -49.44 -11.25
N ASP A 68 -128.25 -50.70 -10.97
CA ASP A 68 -127.78 -51.18 -9.66
C ASP A 68 -126.25 -51.32 -9.53
N ASP A 69 -125.48 -51.08 -10.60
CA ASP A 69 -124.01 -51.12 -10.58
C ASP A 69 -123.43 -49.81 -10.01
N LYS A 70 -123.60 -49.65 -8.68
CA LYS A 70 -122.60 -48.96 -7.88
C LYS A 70 -121.27 -49.67 -8.11
N CYS A 71 -120.43 -49.05 -8.93
CA CYS A 71 -119.02 -49.37 -9.17
C CYS A 71 -118.45 -50.20 -8.01
N SER A 72 -118.20 -51.50 -8.24
CA SER A 72 -117.74 -52.35 -7.15
C SER A 72 -116.42 -51.77 -6.61
N PRO A 73 -116.21 -51.74 -5.28
CA PRO A 73 -115.03 -51.13 -4.65
C PRO A 73 -113.69 -51.64 -5.22
N LYS A 74 -113.69 -52.84 -5.82
CA LYS A 74 -112.52 -53.49 -6.39
C LYS A 74 -112.04 -52.84 -7.69
N GLN A 75 -112.96 -52.37 -8.54
CA GLN A 75 -112.59 -51.74 -9.82
C GLN A 75 -112.11 -50.31 -9.61
N GLU A 76 -112.75 -49.57 -8.70
CA GLU A 76 -112.29 -48.26 -8.28
C GLU A 76 -110.93 -48.32 -7.56
N GLY A 77 -110.68 -49.40 -6.81
CA GLY A 77 -109.38 -49.71 -6.21
C GLY A 77 -108.28 -49.90 -7.25
N MET A 78 -108.49 -50.76 -8.25
CA MET A 78 -107.52 -50.97 -9.33
C MET A 78 -107.28 -49.70 -10.15
N GLN A 79 -108.32 -48.90 -10.40
CA GLN A 79 -108.17 -47.68 -11.18
C GLN A 79 -107.39 -46.61 -10.40
N LYS A 80 -107.60 -46.51 -9.07
CA LYS A 80 -106.76 -45.69 -8.19
C LYS A 80 -105.31 -46.18 -8.17
N GLU A 81 -105.09 -47.49 -8.16
CA GLU A 81 -103.76 -48.10 -8.17
C GLU A 81 -103.03 -47.87 -9.50
N ILE A 82 -103.73 -47.99 -10.64
CA ILE A 82 -103.19 -47.65 -11.97
C ILE A 82 -102.84 -46.17 -12.05
N CYS A 83 -103.70 -45.26 -11.59
CA CYS A 83 -103.40 -43.83 -11.55
C CYS A 83 -102.21 -43.52 -10.64
N SER A 84 -102.09 -44.20 -9.48
CA SER A 84 -100.96 -44.05 -8.57
C SER A 84 -99.65 -44.56 -9.19
N LEU A 85 -99.68 -45.70 -9.86
CA LEU A 85 -98.51 -46.26 -10.57
C LEU A 85 -98.10 -45.38 -11.74
N GLN A 86 -99.05 -44.81 -12.48
CA GLN A 86 -98.76 -43.86 -13.56
C GLN A 86 -98.12 -42.58 -13.01
N ALA A 87 -98.62 -42.05 -11.89
CA ALA A 87 -98.02 -40.90 -11.22
C ALA A 87 -96.59 -41.18 -10.73
N HIS A 88 -96.35 -42.36 -10.12
CA HIS A 88 -95.01 -42.77 -9.72
C HIS A 88 -94.08 -42.98 -10.93
N PHE A 89 -94.60 -43.49 -12.04
CA PHE A 89 -93.80 -43.68 -13.26
C PHE A 89 -93.41 -42.34 -13.89
N THR A 90 -94.33 -41.38 -13.97
CA THR A 90 -94.02 -40.03 -14.48
C THR A 90 -93.06 -39.28 -13.57
N GLU A 91 -93.23 -39.39 -12.24
CA GLU A 91 -92.30 -38.84 -11.25
C GLU A 91 -90.90 -39.45 -11.41
N SER A 92 -90.79 -40.78 -11.48
CA SER A 92 -89.53 -41.49 -11.68
C SER A 92 -88.84 -41.13 -13.00
N VAL A 93 -89.62 -40.98 -14.09
CA VAL A 93 -89.07 -40.54 -15.39
C VAL A 93 -88.52 -39.12 -15.28
N SER A 94 -89.24 -38.22 -14.61
CA SER A 94 -88.77 -36.84 -14.39
C SER A 94 -87.51 -36.77 -13.53
N GLU A 95 -87.39 -37.61 -12.50
CA GLU A 95 -86.17 -37.76 -11.69
C GLU A 95 -85.00 -38.27 -12.52
N VAL A 96 -85.22 -39.27 -13.38
CA VAL A 96 -84.19 -39.80 -14.27
C VAL A 96 -83.73 -38.75 -15.29
N GLU A 97 -84.63 -37.94 -15.84
CA GLU A 97 -84.26 -36.83 -16.73
C GLU A 97 -83.50 -35.71 -16.01
N CYS A 98 -83.90 -35.41 -14.76
CA CYS A 98 -83.17 -34.49 -13.90
C CYS A 98 -81.75 -35.00 -13.61
N LEU A 99 -81.60 -36.27 -13.22
CA LEU A 99 -80.30 -36.91 -12.98
C LEU A 99 -79.45 -36.99 -14.25
N LYS A 100 -80.03 -37.29 -15.42
CA LYS A 100 -79.33 -37.23 -16.71
C LYS A 100 -78.82 -35.82 -17.00
N SER A 101 -79.63 -34.80 -16.77
CA SER A 101 -79.25 -33.39 -16.93
C SER A 101 -78.13 -32.99 -15.98
N GLN A 102 -78.16 -33.46 -14.73
CA GLN A 102 -77.07 -33.28 -13.77
C GLN A 102 -75.79 -34.00 -14.22
N LEU A 103 -75.90 -35.24 -14.71
CA LEU A 103 -74.76 -36.01 -15.22
C LEU A 103 -74.11 -35.30 -16.42
N ILE A 104 -74.91 -34.73 -17.33
CA ILE A 104 -74.44 -33.93 -18.47
C ILE A 104 -73.66 -32.70 -17.98
N LYS A 105 -74.08 -32.06 -16.89
CA LYS A 105 -73.36 -30.92 -16.28
C LYS A 105 -72.09 -31.33 -15.53
N ILE A 106 -72.11 -32.47 -14.84
CA ILE A 106 -70.95 -32.97 -14.08
C ILE A 106 -69.83 -33.45 -15.00
N ARG A 107 -70.15 -34.06 -16.14
CA ARG A 107 -69.15 -34.61 -17.07
C ARG A 107 -68.10 -33.60 -17.58
N PRO A 108 -68.45 -32.38 -18.03
CA PRO A 108 -67.46 -31.36 -18.40
C PRO A 108 -66.69 -30.83 -17.20
N MET A 109 -67.32 -30.71 -16.02
CA MET A 109 -66.60 -30.35 -14.79
C MET A 109 -65.53 -31.38 -14.44
N LEU A 110 -65.85 -32.67 -14.55
CA LEU A 110 -64.91 -33.75 -14.26
C LEU A 110 -63.76 -33.79 -15.28
N ARG A 111 -64.06 -33.57 -16.57
CA ARG A 111 -63.02 -33.44 -17.61
C ARG A 111 -62.10 -32.25 -17.35
N LYS A 112 -62.67 -31.08 -17.05
CA LYS A 112 -61.90 -29.89 -16.72
C LYS A 112 -61.02 -30.11 -15.49
N ALA A 113 -61.56 -30.68 -14.42
CA ALA A 113 -60.79 -31.00 -13.22
C ALA A 113 -59.64 -31.99 -13.50
N HIS A 114 -59.84 -32.94 -14.41
CA HIS A 114 -58.80 -33.85 -14.85
C HIS A 114 -57.70 -33.15 -15.66
N GLU A 115 -58.08 -32.27 -16.60
CA GLU A 115 -57.15 -31.46 -17.38
C GLU A 115 -56.33 -30.52 -16.48
N ASP A 116 -56.98 -29.85 -15.52
CA ASP A 116 -56.33 -28.99 -14.53
C ASP A 116 -55.33 -29.79 -13.67
N LEU A 117 -55.68 -31.00 -13.24
CA LEU A 117 -54.79 -31.88 -12.48
C LEU A 117 -53.58 -32.33 -13.30
N VAL A 118 -53.78 -32.68 -14.57
CA VAL A 118 -52.68 -33.06 -15.49
C VAL A 118 -51.74 -31.86 -15.70
N GLN A 119 -52.30 -30.67 -15.91
CA GLN A 119 -51.52 -29.45 -16.08
C GLN A 119 -50.74 -29.10 -14.81
N GLN A 120 -51.37 -29.20 -13.64
CA GLN A 120 -50.71 -29.00 -12.34
C GLN A 120 -49.58 -30.01 -12.10
N THR A 121 -49.79 -31.26 -12.50
CA THR A 121 -48.76 -32.30 -12.42
C THR A 121 -47.57 -31.97 -13.32
N ALA A 122 -47.81 -31.44 -14.52
CA ALA A 122 -46.75 -31.01 -15.43
C ALA A 122 -45.97 -29.79 -14.87
N THR A 123 -46.67 -28.80 -14.33
CA THR A 123 -46.02 -27.63 -13.70
C THR A 123 -45.19 -28.01 -12.48
N ASN A 124 -45.67 -28.95 -11.66
CA ASN A 124 -44.94 -29.44 -10.49
C ASN A 124 -43.64 -30.15 -10.90
N LYS A 125 -43.67 -30.93 -11.99
CA LYS A 125 -42.45 -31.56 -12.55
C LYS A 125 -41.44 -30.51 -13.02
N VAL A 126 -41.90 -29.45 -13.70
CA VAL A 126 -41.02 -28.35 -14.13
C VAL A 126 -40.40 -27.63 -12.93
N GLN A 127 -41.20 -27.30 -11.91
CA GLN A 127 -40.72 -26.68 -10.69
C GLN A 127 -39.69 -27.56 -9.95
N GLN A 128 -39.91 -28.87 -9.93
CA GLN A 128 -38.96 -29.82 -9.34
C GLN A 128 -37.62 -29.83 -10.09
N MET A 129 -37.65 -29.84 -11.44
CA MET A 129 -36.42 -29.73 -12.24
C MET A 129 -35.68 -28.41 -11.98
N VAL A 130 -36.39 -27.29 -11.83
CA VAL A 130 -35.77 -25.98 -11.50
C VAL A 130 -35.12 -26.02 -10.12
N LEU A 131 -35.76 -26.63 -9.12
CA LEU A 131 -35.18 -26.79 -7.78
C LEU A 131 -33.92 -27.66 -7.79
N GLU A 132 -33.91 -28.74 -8.56
CA GLU A 132 -32.74 -29.60 -8.74
C GLU A 132 -31.59 -28.84 -9.41
N HIS A 133 -31.89 -28.06 -10.45
CA HIS A 133 -30.91 -27.22 -11.12
C HIS A 133 -30.29 -26.17 -10.17
N MET A 134 -31.13 -25.44 -9.43
CA MET A 134 -30.66 -24.45 -8.44
C MET A 134 -29.82 -25.09 -7.33
N LYS A 135 -30.15 -26.31 -6.91
CA LYS A 135 -29.37 -27.04 -5.92
C LYS A 135 -27.98 -27.40 -6.47
N ALA A 136 -27.91 -27.90 -7.70
CA ALA A 136 -26.65 -28.19 -8.37
C ALA A 136 -25.78 -26.92 -8.54
N GLU A 137 -26.39 -25.79 -8.93
CA GLU A 137 -25.69 -24.51 -9.05
C GLU A 137 -25.15 -24.00 -7.71
N LYS A 138 -25.95 -24.09 -6.64
CA LYS A 138 -25.52 -23.75 -5.28
C LYS A 138 -24.32 -24.60 -4.86
N ASP A 139 -24.37 -25.91 -5.08
CA ASP A 139 -23.30 -26.82 -4.71
C ASP A 139 -22.02 -26.55 -5.53
N ALA A 140 -22.16 -26.21 -6.82
CA ALA A 140 -21.06 -25.78 -7.68
C ALA A 140 -20.41 -24.48 -7.16
N LEU A 141 -21.20 -23.44 -6.90
CA LEU A 141 -20.71 -22.17 -6.34
C LEU A 141 -20.05 -22.35 -4.96
N GLN A 142 -20.61 -23.23 -4.14
CA GLN A 142 -20.03 -23.54 -2.83
C GLN A 142 -18.68 -24.28 -2.96
N SER A 143 -18.52 -25.11 -4.00
CA SER A 143 -17.24 -25.75 -4.31
C SER A 143 -16.20 -24.74 -4.83
N GLU A 144 -16.60 -23.79 -5.68
CA GLU A 144 -15.72 -22.71 -6.16
C GLU A 144 -15.26 -21.81 -5.02
N LEU A 145 -16.17 -21.43 -4.11
CA LEU A 145 -15.81 -20.67 -2.90
C LEU A 145 -14.82 -21.41 -2.02
N ARG A 146 -14.96 -22.74 -1.90
CA ARG A 146 -14.01 -23.58 -1.14
C ARG A 146 -12.64 -23.61 -1.82
N ALA A 147 -12.57 -23.54 -3.15
CA ALA A 147 -11.32 -23.47 -3.91
C ALA A 147 -10.65 -22.08 -3.85
N ILE A 148 -11.42 -20.99 -3.82
CA ILE A 148 -10.89 -19.61 -3.76
C ILE A 148 -10.30 -19.28 -2.38
N ARG A 149 -10.91 -19.79 -1.30
CA ARG A 149 -10.47 -19.50 0.08
C ARG A 149 -8.97 -19.77 0.34
N PRO A 150 -8.38 -20.93 -0.04
CA PRO A 150 -6.95 -21.16 0.16
C PRO A 150 -6.08 -20.24 -0.70
N MET A 151 -6.48 -19.92 -1.94
CA MET A 151 -5.74 -18.98 -2.79
C MET A 151 -5.67 -17.59 -2.15
N LEU A 152 -6.78 -17.13 -1.55
CA LEU A 152 -6.80 -15.87 -0.80
C LEU A 152 -5.88 -15.93 0.43
N GLY A 153 -5.81 -17.08 1.12
CA GLY A 153 -4.87 -17.32 2.20
C GLY A 153 -3.42 -17.20 1.75
N VAL A 154 -3.06 -17.84 0.64
CA VAL A 154 -1.71 -17.77 0.06
C VAL A 154 -1.36 -16.35 -0.38
N ALA A 155 -2.28 -15.65 -1.06
CA ALA A 155 -2.08 -14.26 -1.46
C ALA A 155 -1.85 -13.34 -0.26
N LYS A 156 -2.62 -13.54 0.83
CA LYS A 156 -2.44 -12.80 2.08
C LYS A 156 -1.05 -13.04 2.67
N THR A 157 -0.62 -14.29 2.79
CA THR A 157 0.71 -14.62 3.32
C THR A 157 1.84 -14.10 2.45
N HIS A 158 1.67 -14.08 1.12
CA HIS A 158 2.66 -13.52 0.21
C HIS A 158 2.83 -12.01 0.43
N MET A 159 1.72 -11.28 0.55
CA MET A 159 1.74 -9.83 0.81
C MET A 159 2.35 -9.51 2.18
N GLU A 160 2.08 -10.32 3.21
CA GLU A 160 2.71 -10.18 4.53
C GLU A 160 4.23 -10.41 4.48
N LEU A 161 4.70 -11.39 3.70
CA LEU A 161 6.14 -11.65 3.52
C LEU A 161 6.84 -10.54 2.72
N GLU A 162 6.21 -10.01 1.66
CA GLU A 162 6.74 -8.86 0.93
C GLU A 162 6.88 -7.65 1.84
N LEU A 163 5.86 -7.36 2.64
CA LEU A 163 5.87 -6.25 3.60
C LEU A 163 6.99 -6.41 4.63
N GLU A 164 7.16 -7.60 5.21
CA GLU A 164 8.25 -7.85 6.16
C GLU A 164 9.63 -7.70 5.48
N SER A 165 9.77 -8.13 4.22
CA SER A 165 11.00 -7.92 3.45
C SER A 165 11.33 -6.43 3.25
N TYR A 166 10.33 -5.59 2.97
CA TYR A 166 10.53 -4.13 2.87
C TYR A 166 10.93 -3.53 4.21
N LEU A 167 10.27 -3.93 5.31
CA LEU A 167 10.62 -3.46 6.65
C LEU A 167 12.04 -3.87 7.07
N GLU A 168 12.48 -5.08 6.72
CA GLU A 168 13.84 -5.55 7.00
C GLU A 168 14.89 -4.73 6.22
N LEU A 169 14.58 -4.32 4.98
CA LEU A 169 15.41 -3.43 4.18
C LEU A 169 15.55 -2.05 4.85
N GLU A 170 14.44 -1.43 5.24
CA GLU A 170 14.44 -0.13 5.94
C GLU A 170 15.16 -0.18 7.29
N ARG A 171 14.99 -1.27 8.06
CA ARG A 171 15.77 -1.50 9.28
C ARG A 171 17.27 -1.57 8.97
N GLY A 172 17.64 -2.21 7.86
CA GLY A 172 19.01 -2.27 7.37
C GLY A 172 19.59 -0.90 7.03
N GLU A 173 18.83 -0.06 6.31
CA GLU A 173 19.24 1.31 5.97
C GLU A 173 19.34 2.21 7.21
N THR A 174 18.38 2.10 8.12
CA THR A 174 18.39 2.82 9.40
C THR A 174 19.65 2.49 10.19
N ARG A 175 20.02 1.21 10.30
CA ARG A 175 21.29 0.79 10.95
C ARG A 175 22.50 1.43 10.27
N LYS A 176 22.56 1.47 8.93
CA LYS A 176 23.66 2.13 8.20
C LYS A 176 23.75 3.61 8.56
N ILE A 177 22.63 4.33 8.53
CA ILE A 177 22.57 5.76 8.87
C ILE A 177 22.99 5.99 10.33
N THR A 178 22.49 5.20 11.28
CA THR A 178 22.88 5.32 12.70
C THR A 178 24.38 5.09 12.89
N THR A 179 24.98 4.11 12.21
CA THR A 179 26.42 3.88 12.30
C THR A 179 27.25 5.02 11.68
N ALA A 180 26.77 5.62 10.58
CA ALA A 180 27.42 6.77 9.96
C ALA A 180 27.35 8.02 10.86
N LEU A 181 26.18 8.27 11.46
CA LEU A 181 26.00 9.36 12.42
C LEU A 181 26.92 9.22 13.63
N LYS A 182 27.02 8.01 14.21
CA LYS A 182 27.92 7.75 15.33
C LYS A 182 29.39 8.02 14.97
N LYS A 183 29.83 7.60 13.77
CA LYS A 183 31.19 7.91 13.29
C LYS A 183 31.41 9.42 13.12
N ALA A 184 30.42 10.15 12.62
CA ALA A 184 30.51 11.60 12.47
C ALA A 184 30.57 12.32 13.83
N GLU A 185 29.79 11.85 14.82
CA GLU A 185 29.85 12.34 16.19
C GLU A 185 31.21 12.09 16.84
N ASP A 186 31.78 10.90 16.67
CA ASP A 186 33.11 10.56 17.16
C ASP A 186 34.19 11.45 16.53
N LEU A 187 34.12 11.70 15.21
CA LEU A 187 35.02 12.63 14.52
C LEU A 187 34.89 14.06 15.06
N LEU A 188 33.66 14.57 15.21
CA LEU A 188 33.42 15.89 15.80
C LEU A 188 33.93 15.99 17.25
N ALA A 189 33.81 14.92 18.03
CA ALA A 189 34.36 14.86 19.38
C ALA A 189 35.90 14.96 19.37
N THR A 190 36.57 14.28 18.43
CA THR A 190 38.02 14.37 18.27
C THR A 190 38.47 15.77 17.82
N GLU A 191 37.79 16.40 16.86
CA GLU A 191 38.08 17.77 16.43
C GLU A 191 37.91 18.78 17.56
N ARG A 192 36.82 18.66 18.34
CA ARG A 192 36.60 19.49 19.53
C ARG A 192 37.71 19.34 20.57
N LEU A 193 38.24 18.14 20.76
CA LEU A 193 39.35 17.89 21.67
C LEU A 193 40.66 18.53 21.17
N GLN A 194 40.97 18.36 19.88
CA GLN A 194 42.14 19.00 19.25
C GLN A 194 42.05 20.52 19.31
N PHE A 195 40.87 21.09 19.04
CA PHE A 195 40.65 22.53 19.15
C PHE A 195 40.85 23.04 20.59
N LYS A 196 40.31 22.33 21.59
CA LYS A 196 40.56 22.66 23.01
C LYS A 196 42.05 22.60 23.36
N GLN A 197 42.78 21.60 22.85
CA GLN A 197 44.21 21.47 23.08
C GLN A 197 45.00 22.60 22.43
N LYS A 198 44.62 23.02 21.22
CA LYS A 198 45.21 24.17 20.54
C LYS A 198 44.97 25.48 21.32
N ILE A 199 43.73 25.75 21.72
CA ILE A 199 43.41 26.92 22.56
C ILE A 199 44.26 26.91 23.84
N PHE A 200 44.40 25.76 24.49
CA PHE A 200 45.19 25.65 25.70
C PHE A 200 46.67 25.98 25.45
N GLN A 201 47.25 25.53 24.34
CA GLN A 201 48.62 25.88 23.94
C GLN A 201 48.76 27.37 23.64
N ASP A 202 47.83 27.96 22.89
CA ASP A 202 47.82 29.38 22.56
C ASP A 202 47.72 30.24 23.82
N VAL A 203 46.83 29.89 24.75
CA VAL A 203 46.70 30.56 26.07
C VAL A 203 47.98 30.40 26.89
N LYS A 204 48.62 29.23 26.88
CA LYS A 204 49.89 29.01 27.57
C LYS A 204 51.00 29.90 27.00
N HIS A 205 51.10 29.98 25.68
CA HIS A 205 52.05 30.86 25.00
C HIS A 205 51.78 32.33 25.32
N GLN A 206 50.53 32.78 25.21
CA GLN A 206 50.15 34.16 25.55
C GLN A 206 50.49 34.48 27.01
N THR A 207 50.29 33.54 27.94
CA THR A 207 50.62 33.72 29.34
C THR A 207 52.13 33.87 29.55
N SER A 208 52.97 33.10 28.84
CA SER A 208 54.43 33.31 28.89
C SER A 208 54.84 34.66 28.32
N THR A 209 54.29 35.07 27.17
CA THR A 209 54.60 36.37 26.55
C THR A 209 54.18 37.52 27.45
N ASN A 210 53.01 37.43 28.07
CA ASN A 210 52.53 38.44 29.03
C ASN A 210 53.45 38.51 30.27
N LYS A 211 53.96 37.38 30.77
CA LYS A 211 54.95 37.37 31.87
C LYS A 211 56.26 38.07 31.46
N GLU A 212 56.75 37.82 30.26
CA GLU A 212 57.95 38.49 29.73
C GLU A 212 57.74 40.01 29.58
N GLN A 213 56.60 40.42 29.01
CA GLN A 213 56.21 41.82 28.91
C GLN A 213 56.09 42.48 30.28
N GLN A 214 55.52 41.78 31.27
CA GLN A 214 55.46 42.28 32.65
C GLN A 214 56.85 42.47 33.25
N MET A 215 57.76 41.51 33.08
CA MET A 215 59.15 41.63 33.55
C MET A 215 59.91 42.75 32.84
N ALA A 216 59.67 42.97 31.54
CA ALA A 216 60.25 44.10 30.81
C ALA A 216 59.71 45.44 31.32
N LEU A 217 58.41 45.52 31.62
CA LEU A 217 57.79 46.71 32.20
C LEU A 217 58.35 47.03 33.59
N GLU A 218 58.54 46.02 34.46
CA GLU A 218 59.17 46.22 35.77
C GLU A 218 60.62 46.70 35.63
N ARG A 219 61.42 46.14 34.70
CA ARG A 219 62.77 46.65 34.41
C ARG A 219 62.77 48.11 33.97
N MET A 220 61.85 48.49 33.08
CA MET A 220 61.72 49.91 32.68
C MET A 220 61.30 50.82 33.83
N LYS A 221 60.50 50.33 34.79
CA LYS A 221 60.15 51.11 35.99
C LYS A 221 61.37 51.30 36.88
N GLU A 222 62.16 50.26 37.09
CA GLU A 222 63.41 50.31 37.85
C GLU A 222 64.42 51.28 37.21
N GLU A 223 64.60 51.22 35.89
CA GLU A 223 65.44 52.17 35.14
C GLU A 223 64.95 53.61 35.27
N ASN A 224 63.64 53.84 35.13
CA ASN A 224 63.07 55.18 35.32
C ASN A 224 63.25 55.68 36.75
N GLN A 225 63.13 54.80 37.74
CA GLN A 225 63.37 55.15 39.14
C GLN A 225 64.85 55.49 39.38
N ALA A 226 65.77 54.74 38.77
CA ALA A 226 67.20 55.04 38.81
C ALA A 226 67.49 56.39 38.15
N LEU A 227 66.96 56.65 36.95
CA LEU A 227 67.09 57.95 36.27
C LEU A 227 66.49 59.10 37.08
N GLN A 228 65.33 58.90 37.72
CA GLN A 228 64.76 59.90 38.62
C GLN A 228 65.66 60.17 39.82
N SER A 229 66.30 59.14 40.37
CA SER A 229 67.27 59.30 41.46
C SER A 229 68.53 60.06 41.01
N GLU A 230 69.05 59.78 39.81
CA GLU A 230 70.17 60.53 39.22
C GLU A 230 69.80 61.99 38.96
N LEU A 231 68.60 62.26 38.42
CA LEU A 231 68.08 63.62 38.25
C LEU A 231 67.93 64.35 39.58
N CYS A 232 67.58 63.65 40.66
CA CYS A 232 67.51 64.22 42.01
C CYS A 232 68.89 64.69 42.49
N VAL A 233 69.96 63.96 42.15
CA VAL A 233 71.36 64.34 42.46
C VAL A 233 71.88 65.45 41.54
N LEU A 234 71.51 65.45 40.26
CA LEU A 234 71.92 66.45 39.28
C LEU A 234 71.24 67.80 39.49
N ARG A 235 70.00 67.84 40.01
CA ARG A 235 69.23 69.07 40.21
C ARG A 235 69.93 70.09 41.13
N PRO A 236 70.52 69.72 42.29
CA PRO A 236 71.36 70.60 43.08
C PRO A 236 72.60 71.10 42.34
N MET A 237 73.28 70.24 41.58
CA MET A 237 74.47 70.63 40.81
C MET A 237 74.15 71.64 39.69
N LEU A 238 72.99 71.49 39.04
CA LEU A 238 72.49 72.47 38.07
C LEU A 238 72.14 73.80 38.73
N CYS A 239 71.63 73.76 39.98
CA CYS A 239 71.35 74.95 40.77
C CYS A 239 72.65 75.70 41.12
N VAL A 240 73.71 74.97 41.47
CA VAL A 240 75.05 75.53 41.71
C VAL A 240 75.66 76.09 40.41
N ALA A 241 75.50 75.40 39.28
CA ALA A 241 75.95 75.91 37.98
C ALA A 241 75.22 77.20 37.59
N LYS A 242 73.91 77.27 37.86
CA LYS A 242 73.10 78.48 37.63
C LYS A 242 73.55 79.65 38.51
N THR A 243 73.81 79.41 39.80
CA THR A 243 74.38 80.44 40.69
C THR A 243 75.79 80.85 40.27
N ASN A 244 76.59 79.95 39.70
CA ASN A 244 77.92 80.30 39.18
C ASN A 244 77.86 81.18 37.93
N VAL A 245 76.89 80.94 37.03
CA VAL A 245 76.65 81.82 35.87
C VAL A 245 76.15 83.21 36.32
N GLU A 246 75.28 83.25 37.34
CA GLU A 246 74.83 84.50 37.95
C GLU A 246 76.01 85.24 38.64
N LEU A 247 76.90 84.52 39.33
CA LEU A 247 78.11 85.06 39.94
C LEU A 247 79.09 85.62 38.89
N GLU A 248 79.24 84.94 37.76
CA GLU A 248 80.10 85.36 36.66
C GLU A 248 79.56 86.63 35.96
N SER A 249 78.22 86.79 35.93
CA SER A 249 77.57 88.02 35.49
C SER A 249 77.79 89.18 36.48
N HIS A 250 77.74 88.91 37.79
CA HIS A 250 78.07 89.88 38.84
C HIS A 250 79.55 90.32 38.78
N LEU A 251 80.48 89.39 38.55
CA LEU A 251 81.90 89.71 38.38
C LEU A 251 82.18 90.55 37.12
N LYS A 252 81.41 90.37 36.04
CA LYS A 252 81.49 91.24 34.86
C LYS A 252 80.95 92.65 35.15
N LEU A 253 79.90 92.77 35.96
CA LEU A 253 79.35 94.05 36.38
C LEU A 253 80.35 94.80 37.28
N GLU A 254 80.91 94.12 38.29
CA GLU A 254 81.91 94.71 39.19
C GLU A 254 83.18 95.13 38.43
N ARG A 255 83.65 94.37 37.44
CA ARG A 255 84.76 94.81 36.56
C ARG A 255 84.41 96.07 35.77
N GLY A 256 83.14 96.30 35.45
CA GLY A 256 82.65 97.54 34.86
C GLY A 256 82.69 98.70 35.84
N GLU A 257 82.37 98.46 37.11
CA GLU A 257 82.43 99.46 38.19
C GLU A 257 83.87 99.77 38.62
N THR A 258 84.77 98.78 38.67
CA THR A 258 86.19 99.00 38.92
C THR A 258 86.82 99.88 37.84
N ARG A 259 86.39 99.74 36.57
CA ARG A 259 86.84 100.63 35.48
C ARG A 259 86.35 102.07 35.68
N LYS A 260 85.10 102.26 36.15
CA LYS A 260 84.55 103.59 36.48
C LYS A 260 85.29 104.24 37.65
N ILE A 261 85.60 103.47 38.70
CA ILE A 261 86.38 103.93 39.85
C ILE A 261 87.82 104.26 39.43
N THR A 262 88.43 103.45 38.57
CA THR A 262 89.80 103.71 38.05
C THR A 262 89.85 104.97 37.19
N THR A 263 88.82 105.23 36.37
CA THR A 263 88.73 106.50 35.63
C THR A 263 88.51 107.69 36.57
N ALA A 264 87.67 107.56 37.61
CA ALA A 264 87.44 108.63 38.57
C ALA A 264 88.69 108.94 39.41
N LEU A 265 89.46 107.93 39.81
CA LEU A 265 90.74 108.08 40.51
C LEU A 265 91.77 108.80 39.62
N LYS A 266 91.81 108.51 38.33
CA LYS A 266 92.70 109.21 37.39
C LYS A 266 92.31 110.68 37.21
N THR A 267 91.01 110.98 37.13
CA THR A 267 90.53 112.37 37.08
C THR A 267 90.82 113.12 38.40
N ALA A 268 90.75 112.44 39.54
CA ALA A 268 91.09 113.01 40.85
C ALA A 268 92.60 113.24 41.00
N GLU A 269 93.46 112.36 40.47
CA GLU A 269 94.91 112.57 40.39
C GLU A 269 95.27 113.76 39.50
N ASP A 270 94.62 113.92 38.35
CA ASP A 270 94.83 115.05 37.44
C ASP A 270 94.37 116.39 38.08
N LEU A 271 93.29 116.38 38.87
CA LEU A 271 92.83 117.52 39.66
C LEU A 271 93.79 117.86 40.81
N LEU A 272 94.30 116.86 41.54
CA LEU A 272 95.31 117.05 42.59
C LEU A 272 96.64 117.58 42.02
N ALA A 273 97.02 117.19 40.80
CA ALA A 273 98.20 117.72 40.12
C ALA A 273 98.02 119.21 39.74
N THR A 274 96.82 119.61 39.32
CA THR A 274 96.50 121.01 39.01
C THR A 274 96.41 121.87 40.28
N GLU A 275 95.82 121.36 41.36
CA GLU A 275 95.79 122.04 42.66
C GLU A 275 97.19 122.20 43.29
N ARG A 276 98.08 121.20 43.17
CA ARG A 276 99.48 121.31 43.63
C ARG A 276 100.28 122.37 42.87
N LEU A 277 99.96 122.62 41.60
CA LEU A 277 100.56 123.68 40.79
C LEU A 277 100.06 125.06 41.22
N GLN A 278 98.75 125.19 41.48
CA GLN A 278 98.13 126.42 41.98
C GLN A 278 98.55 126.74 43.42
N PHE A 279 98.74 125.73 44.27
CA PHE A 279 99.26 125.88 45.64
C PHE A 279 100.71 126.37 45.65
N LYS A 280 101.57 125.92 44.73
CA LYS A 280 102.93 126.45 44.58
C LYS A 280 102.97 127.91 44.12
N GLN A 281 102.02 128.34 43.26
CA GLN A 281 101.89 129.76 42.87
C GLN A 281 101.36 130.63 44.02
N LYS A 282 100.46 130.09 44.85
CA LYS A 282 99.88 130.80 45.99
C LYS A 282 100.85 130.98 47.17
N ILE A 283 101.67 129.97 47.48
CA ILE A 283 102.73 130.07 48.52
C ILE A 283 103.72 131.22 48.22
N PHE A 284 104.03 131.48 46.94
CA PHE A 284 104.95 132.55 46.57
C PHE A 284 104.36 133.96 46.78
N GLN A 285 103.03 134.09 46.71
CA GLN A 285 102.33 135.36 46.94
C GLN A 285 102.02 135.58 48.43
N ASP A 286 101.69 134.51 49.16
CA ASP A 286 101.37 134.57 50.59
C ASP A 286 102.62 134.86 51.46
N PHE A 287 103.82 134.42 51.03
CA PHE A 287 105.07 134.76 51.73
C PHE A 287 105.41 136.27 51.67
N LYS A 288 104.84 137.02 50.71
CA LYS A 288 105.01 138.48 50.60
C LYS A 288 104.05 139.27 51.50
N HIS A 289 102.97 138.64 51.98
CA HIS A 289 101.96 139.26 52.85
C HIS A 289 102.06 138.82 54.32
N GLN A 290 102.89 137.82 54.64
CA GLN A 290 103.01 137.27 55.99
C GLN A 290 104.04 138.00 56.90
N THR A 291 104.85 138.93 56.36
CA THR A 291 105.72 139.80 57.15
C THR A 291 105.01 141.01 57.77
N SER A 292 103.77 141.32 57.36
CA SER A 292 102.96 142.40 57.96
C SER A 292 101.92 141.92 58.98
N THR A 293 101.58 140.63 59.01
CA THR A 293 100.48 140.07 59.85
C THR A 293 100.97 139.33 61.10
N ASN A 294 102.27 139.03 61.22
CA ASN A 294 102.88 138.41 62.40
C ASN A 294 102.96 139.31 63.65
N LYS A 295 102.51 140.57 63.60
CA LYS A 295 102.37 141.44 64.78
C LYS A 295 100.99 141.42 65.44
N GLU A 296 99.94 140.97 64.74
CA GLU A 296 98.57 140.98 65.29
C GLU A 296 98.14 139.62 65.87
N GLN A 297 98.69 138.51 65.39
CA GLN A 297 98.32 137.16 65.87
C GLN A 297 99.01 136.77 67.20
N GLN A 298 100.04 137.51 67.64
CA GLN A 298 100.67 137.35 68.95
C GLN A 298 99.75 137.84 70.10
N MET A 299 98.84 138.79 69.84
CA MET A 299 97.93 139.33 70.88
C MET A 299 96.61 138.55 71.03
N ALA A 300 96.21 137.76 70.03
CA ALA A 300 94.98 136.97 70.08
C ALA A 300 95.16 135.63 70.84
N LEU A 301 96.39 135.10 70.87
CA LEU A 301 96.70 133.80 71.50
C LEU A 301 96.79 133.86 73.04
N GLU A 302 97.04 135.04 73.63
CA GLU A 302 97.05 135.21 75.10
C GLU A 302 95.65 135.36 75.71
N ARG A 303 94.62 135.78 74.95
CA ARG A 303 93.24 135.85 75.45
C ARG A 303 92.57 134.47 75.57
N MET A 304 92.80 133.58 74.62
CA MET A 304 92.17 132.24 74.63
C MET A 304 92.73 131.28 75.69
N LYS A 305 93.89 131.56 76.28
CA LYS A 305 94.46 130.71 77.34
C LYS A 305 93.86 130.97 78.73
N ALA A 306 93.16 132.10 78.94
CA ALA A 306 92.53 132.43 80.23
C ALA A 306 91.08 131.90 80.37
N GLU A 307 90.32 131.78 79.27
CA GLU A 307 88.90 131.34 79.33
C GLU A 307 88.73 129.81 79.42
N ASN A 308 89.74 129.04 78.97
CA ASN A 308 89.67 127.57 78.94
C ASN A 308 89.93 126.89 80.30
N GLN A 309 90.32 127.65 81.33
CA GLN A 309 90.44 127.17 82.73
C GLN A 309 89.19 127.41 83.59
N ALA A 310 88.22 128.22 83.14
CA ALA A 310 86.97 128.51 83.87
C ALA A 310 85.82 127.54 83.52
N LEU A 311 85.85 126.92 82.33
CA LEU A 311 84.78 126.02 81.85
C LEU A 311 84.91 124.56 82.32
N GLN A 312 86.04 124.18 82.91
CA GLN A 312 86.22 122.82 83.46
C GLN A 312 85.60 122.63 84.86
N SER A 313 85.11 123.71 85.52
CA SER A 313 84.45 123.65 86.84
C SER A 313 82.92 123.67 86.82
N GLU A 314 82.26 124.01 85.70
CA GLU A 314 80.77 124.07 85.62
C GLU A 314 80.10 122.77 85.13
N LEU A 315 80.86 121.81 84.62
CA LEU A 315 80.37 120.51 84.11
C LEU A 315 80.06 119.48 85.23
N ARG A 316 79.75 119.97 86.44
CA ARG A 316 79.40 119.16 87.62
C ARG A 316 78.03 119.51 88.24
N ALA A 317 77.11 120.04 87.43
CA ALA A 317 75.70 120.19 87.78
C ALA A 317 74.82 119.37 86.83
N ILE A 318 75.03 118.04 86.85
CA ILE A 318 74.00 117.08 86.48
C ILE A 318 72.88 117.23 87.50
N ARG A 319 71.77 117.88 87.14
CA ARG A 319 70.48 117.53 87.73
C ARG A 319 69.32 118.07 86.88
N PRO A 320 68.30 117.24 86.69
CA PRO A 320 67.24 117.39 85.70
C PRO A 320 66.20 118.42 86.15
N MET A 321 65.41 118.97 85.21
CA MET A 321 63.97 119.28 85.35
C MET A 321 63.49 120.34 84.33
N LEU A 322 62.23 120.17 83.91
CA LEU A 322 61.25 121.12 83.35
C LEU A 322 61.15 121.15 81.81
N CYS A 323 60.13 120.58 81.14
CA CYS A 323 58.72 120.26 81.47
C CYS A 323 57.78 121.49 81.64
N VAL A 324 56.54 121.33 81.13
CA VAL A 324 55.27 122.11 81.28
C VAL A 324 54.90 122.96 80.03
N ALA A 325 53.69 122.92 79.42
CA ALA A 325 52.28 122.69 79.84
C ALA A 325 51.45 121.90 78.78
N LYS A 326 50.50 120.98 79.08
CA LYS A 326 49.10 121.10 79.60
C LYS A 326 48.20 121.97 78.69
N THR A 327 47.11 121.50 78.06
CA THR A 327 45.84 121.11 78.72
C THR A 327 44.90 120.21 77.90
N HIS A 328 44.06 119.51 78.65
CA HIS A 328 42.96 118.59 78.37
C HIS A 328 41.62 119.33 78.20
N MET A 329 40.78 118.94 77.23
CA MET A 329 39.29 118.83 77.24
C MET A 329 38.86 118.32 75.86
N GLU A 330 37.75 117.56 75.76
CA GLU A 330 37.10 117.04 74.51
C GLU A 330 37.29 115.55 74.14
N LEU A 331 37.27 114.60 75.08
CA LEU A 331 37.22 113.16 74.75
C LEU A 331 36.15 112.33 75.47
N GLU A 332 35.16 112.96 76.10
CA GLU A 332 34.03 112.25 76.73
C GLU A 332 32.73 112.25 75.90
N SER A 333 32.57 113.16 74.92
CA SER A 333 31.37 113.22 74.07
C SER A 333 31.33 112.15 72.96
N TYR A 334 32.50 111.71 72.46
CA TYR A 334 32.58 110.75 71.35
C TYR A 334 32.31 109.29 71.75
N LEU A 335 32.56 108.91 73.01
CA LEU A 335 32.37 107.53 73.47
C LEU A 335 30.92 107.17 73.81
N GLU A 336 30.04 108.16 73.95
CA GLU A 336 28.64 107.94 74.31
C GLU A 336 27.73 107.71 73.07
N LEU A 337 28.12 108.23 71.90
CA LEU A 337 27.45 107.98 70.63
C LEU A 337 27.70 106.54 70.12
N GLU A 338 28.95 106.04 70.20
CA GLU A 338 29.29 104.69 69.74
C GLU A 338 28.63 103.58 70.58
N ARG A 339 28.37 103.82 71.88
CA ARG A 339 27.64 102.88 72.74
C ARG A 339 26.15 102.79 72.38
N GLY A 340 25.57 103.84 71.82
CA GLY A 340 24.18 103.86 71.34
C GLY A 340 23.99 103.08 70.04
N GLU A 341 24.92 103.23 69.09
CA GLU A 341 24.88 102.52 67.81
C GLU A 341 25.18 101.03 67.98
N THR A 342 26.14 100.68 68.85
CA THR A 342 26.46 99.27 69.15
C THR A 342 25.27 98.51 69.75
N ARG A 343 24.45 99.16 70.60
CA ARG A 343 23.22 98.53 71.15
C ARG A 343 22.14 98.31 70.10
N LYS A 344 22.00 99.22 69.13
CA LYS A 344 21.04 99.08 68.00
C LYS A 344 21.46 97.96 67.05
N ILE A 345 22.76 97.83 66.77
CA ILE A 345 23.31 96.73 65.96
C ILE A 345 23.12 95.39 66.67
N THR A 346 23.38 95.33 67.98
CA THR A 346 23.22 94.09 68.75
C THR A 346 21.76 93.62 68.83
N THR A 347 20.81 94.55 68.97
CA THR A 347 19.37 94.21 68.97
C THR A 347 18.85 93.84 67.58
N ALA A 348 19.34 94.49 66.51
CA ALA A 348 19.02 94.11 65.14
C ALA A 348 19.57 92.72 64.77
N LEU A 349 20.82 92.41 65.17
CA LEU A 349 21.42 91.10 64.98
C LEU A 349 20.66 90.00 65.72
N LYS A 350 20.27 90.25 66.97
CA LYS A 350 19.49 89.27 67.74
C LYS A 350 18.11 88.99 67.12
N LYS A 351 17.42 90.04 66.61
CA LYS A 351 16.17 89.86 65.85
C LYS A 351 16.38 89.09 64.54
N ALA A 352 17.47 89.36 63.82
CA ALA A 352 17.80 88.62 62.59
C ALA A 352 18.11 87.14 62.88
N GLU A 353 18.76 86.86 64.00
CA GLU A 353 19.08 85.51 64.45
C GLU A 353 17.82 84.73 64.88
N ASP A 354 16.90 85.37 65.59
CA ASP A 354 15.61 84.78 65.97
C ASP A 354 14.71 84.49 64.74
N LEU A 355 14.74 85.38 63.73
CA LEU A 355 14.04 85.16 62.45
C LEU A 355 14.67 84.00 61.66
N LEU A 356 16.00 83.93 61.59
CA LEU A 356 16.70 82.80 60.98
C LEU A 356 16.43 81.48 61.71
N ALA A 357 16.31 81.51 63.04
CA ALA A 357 15.98 80.33 63.83
C ALA A 357 14.55 79.83 63.54
N THR A 358 13.59 80.75 63.41
CA THR A 358 12.20 80.42 63.07
C THR A 358 12.07 79.92 61.62
N GLU A 359 12.74 80.55 60.65
CA GLU A 359 12.79 80.07 59.27
C GLU A 359 13.45 78.68 59.16
N ARG A 360 14.55 78.44 59.89
CA ARG A 360 15.20 77.12 59.95
C ARG A 360 14.28 76.06 60.53
N LEU A 361 13.47 76.40 61.55
CA LEU A 361 12.51 75.47 62.13
C LEU A 361 11.36 75.15 61.15
N GLN A 362 10.81 76.18 60.49
CA GLN A 362 9.78 75.99 59.46
C GLN A 362 10.31 75.18 58.27
N PHE A 363 11.55 75.42 57.84
CA PHE A 363 12.19 74.65 56.78
C PHE A 363 12.40 73.18 57.18
N LYS A 364 12.87 72.91 58.40
CA LYS A 364 12.99 71.54 58.94
C LYS A 364 11.62 70.84 59.01
N GLN A 365 10.58 71.55 59.42
CA GLN A 365 9.23 70.99 59.50
C GLN A 365 8.65 70.69 58.11
N LYS A 366 8.91 71.56 57.12
CA LYS A 366 8.54 71.33 55.73
C LYS A 366 9.27 70.12 55.14
N ILE A 367 10.60 70.02 55.32
CA ILE A 367 11.37 68.84 54.90
C ILE A 367 10.82 67.57 55.54
N PHE A 368 10.47 67.60 56.82
CA PHE A 368 9.92 66.43 57.50
C PHE A 368 8.57 66.01 56.91
N GLN A 369 7.69 66.96 56.56
CA GLN A 369 6.43 66.68 55.89
C GLN A 369 6.65 66.14 54.47
N ASP A 370 7.55 66.74 53.69
CA ASP A 370 7.88 66.28 52.34
C ASP A 370 8.45 64.86 52.37
N VAL A 371 9.38 64.56 53.29
CA VAL A 371 9.92 63.21 53.50
C VAL A 371 8.83 62.24 53.93
N LYS A 372 7.91 62.64 54.81
CA LYS A 372 6.78 61.81 55.22
C LYS A 372 5.88 61.47 54.03
N HIS A 373 5.53 62.45 53.20
CA HIS A 373 4.77 62.24 51.97
C HIS A 373 5.51 61.34 50.98
N GLN A 374 6.82 61.54 50.80
CA GLN A 374 7.67 60.71 49.95
C GLN A 374 7.72 59.26 50.45
N THR A 375 7.79 59.04 51.76
CA THR A 375 7.77 57.67 52.32
C THR A 375 6.42 56.98 52.14
N SER A 376 5.29 57.72 52.22
CA SER A 376 3.98 57.14 51.92
C SER A 376 3.81 56.80 50.44
N THR A 377 4.24 57.68 49.53
CA THR A 377 4.14 57.42 48.08
C THR A 377 5.07 56.29 47.66
N ASN A 378 6.28 56.20 48.21
CA ASN A 378 7.19 55.08 47.97
C ASN A 378 6.60 53.75 48.47
N LYS A 379 5.90 53.76 49.61
CA LYS A 379 5.22 52.56 50.13
C LYS A 379 4.07 52.12 49.22
N GLU A 380 3.30 53.06 48.69
CA GLU A 380 2.24 52.77 47.71
C GLU A 380 2.80 52.23 46.39
N GLN A 381 3.87 52.83 45.88
CA GLN A 381 4.57 52.35 44.68
C GLN A 381 5.15 50.95 44.89
N GLN A 382 5.71 50.66 46.06
CA GLN A 382 6.22 49.34 46.40
C GLN A 382 5.09 48.29 46.44
N MET A 383 3.95 48.61 47.05
CA MET A 383 2.78 47.72 47.04
C MET A 383 2.22 47.50 45.63
N ALA A 384 2.20 48.53 44.77
CA ALA A 384 1.79 48.41 43.38
C ALA A 384 2.74 47.50 42.58
N LEU A 385 4.06 47.64 42.80
CA LEU A 385 5.08 46.78 42.19
C LEU A 385 4.94 45.32 42.63
N GLU A 386 4.64 45.08 43.90
CA GLU A 386 4.41 43.72 44.43
C GLU A 386 3.14 43.09 43.84
N ARG A 387 2.06 43.86 43.66
CA ARG A 387 0.86 43.38 42.93
C ARG A 387 1.18 43.01 41.50
N MET A 388 1.90 43.86 40.75
CA MET A 388 2.30 43.53 39.38
C MET A 388 3.20 42.30 39.30
N LYS A 389 4.07 42.07 40.30
CA LYS A 389 4.88 40.85 40.37
C LYS A 389 4.02 39.62 40.60
N ALA A 390 3.04 39.69 41.49
CA ALA A 390 2.10 38.60 41.75
C ALA A 390 1.25 38.28 40.50
N GLU A 391 0.73 39.31 39.82
CA GLU A 391 -0.02 39.15 38.56
C GLU A 391 0.85 38.52 37.45
N ASN A 392 2.09 38.99 37.28
CA ASN A 392 3.01 38.38 36.32
C ASN A 392 3.33 36.91 36.65
N GLN A 393 3.47 36.59 37.94
CA GLN A 393 3.71 35.22 38.37
C GLN A 393 2.48 34.32 38.12
N ALA A 394 1.27 34.85 38.33
CA ALA A 394 0.02 34.17 37.97
C ALA A 394 -0.07 33.93 36.45
N LEU A 395 0.17 34.97 35.64
CA LEU A 395 0.18 34.85 34.17
C LEU A 395 1.24 33.87 33.66
N GLN A 396 2.43 33.84 34.26
CA GLN A 396 3.45 32.86 33.94
C GLN A 396 3.02 31.42 34.28
N SER A 397 2.29 31.25 35.38
CA SER A 397 1.75 29.94 35.76
C SER A 397 0.64 29.47 34.79
N GLU A 398 -0.24 30.37 34.35
CA GLU A 398 -1.25 30.09 33.33
C GLU A 398 -0.60 29.76 31.98
N LEU A 399 0.39 30.53 31.54
CA LEU A 399 1.18 30.23 30.33
C LEU A 399 1.87 28.87 30.41
N ARG A 400 2.39 28.50 31.58
CA ARG A 400 3.00 27.18 31.81
C ARG A 400 1.97 26.06 31.75
N ALA A 401 0.72 26.30 32.16
CA ALA A 401 -0.39 25.35 32.04
C ALA A 401 -0.92 25.23 30.59
N ILE A 402 -0.88 26.32 29.81
CA ILE A 402 -1.36 26.33 28.42
C ILE A 402 -0.33 25.74 27.44
N ARG A 403 0.97 25.89 27.70
CA ARG A 403 2.05 25.40 26.82
C ARG A 403 1.94 23.90 26.44
N PRO A 404 1.64 22.96 27.36
CA PRO A 404 1.41 21.56 27.01
C PRO A 404 0.22 21.36 26.07
N MET A 405 -0.88 22.08 26.28
CA MET A 405 -2.07 21.99 25.42
C MET A 405 -1.76 22.48 24.00
N LEU A 406 -0.99 23.57 23.88
CA LEU A 406 -0.48 24.07 22.59
C LEU A 406 0.45 23.06 21.90
N CYS A 407 1.28 22.35 22.67
CA CYS A 407 2.13 21.28 22.13
C CYS A 407 1.31 20.12 21.59
N VAL A 408 0.28 19.68 22.33
CA VAL A 408 -0.65 18.62 21.91
C VAL A 408 -1.43 19.04 20.66
N ALA A 409 -1.95 20.27 20.63
CA ALA A 409 -2.66 20.81 19.48
C ALA A 409 -1.77 20.89 18.24
N LYS A 410 -0.50 21.30 18.40
CA LYS A 410 0.49 21.31 17.31
C LYS A 410 0.75 19.90 16.78
N THR A 411 0.98 18.92 17.65
CA THR A 411 1.17 17.52 17.23
C THR A 411 -0.08 16.94 16.57
N HIS A 412 -1.27 17.34 17.01
CA HIS A 412 -2.52 16.90 16.40
C HIS A 412 -2.67 17.47 14.97
N MET A 413 -2.40 18.76 14.77
CA MET A 413 -2.41 19.36 13.42
C MET A 413 -1.36 18.73 12.49
N GLU A 414 -0.17 18.43 13.01
CA GLU A 414 0.88 17.74 12.23
C GLU A 414 0.42 16.33 11.84
N LEU A 415 -0.12 15.55 12.77
CA LEU A 415 -0.69 14.22 12.49
C LEU A 415 -1.85 14.26 11.48
N GLU A 416 -2.73 15.25 11.60
CA GLU A 416 -3.86 15.44 10.68
C GLU A 416 -3.36 15.79 9.27
N SER A 417 -2.32 16.59 9.15
CA SER A 417 -1.64 16.85 7.87
C SER A 417 -1.00 15.59 7.28
N TYR A 418 -0.39 14.74 8.10
CA TYR A 418 0.17 13.44 7.67
C TYR A 418 -0.94 12.50 7.16
N LEU A 419 -2.05 12.41 7.88
CA LEU A 419 -3.20 11.59 7.47
C LEU A 419 -3.83 12.09 6.15
N GLU A 420 -3.89 13.40 5.94
CA GLU A 420 -4.40 13.97 4.69
C GLU A 420 -3.47 13.65 3.51
N LEU A 421 -2.15 13.64 3.73
CA LEU A 421 -1.16 13.21 2.74
C LEU A 421 -1.33 11.72 2.39
N GLU A 422 -1.43 10.85 3.39
CA GLU A 422 -1.65 9.41 3.19
C GLU A 422 -2.97 9.11 2.46
N ARG A 423 -4.05 9.85 2.77
CA ARG A 423 -5.30 9.78 2.01
C ARG A 423 -5.10 10.18 0.55
N GLY A 424 -4.28 11.20 0.31
CA GLY A 424 -3.91 11.63 -1.04
C GLY A 424 -3.16 10.53 -1.82
N GLU A 425 -2.20 9.86 -1.19
CA GLU A 425 -1.46 8.75 -1.79
C GLU A 425 -2.34 7.52 -2.03
N THR A 426 -3.18 7.17 -1.05
CA THR A 426 -4.16 6.08 -1.18
C THR A 426 -5.10 6.31 -2.36
N ARG A 427 -5.55 7.56 -2.57
CA ARG A 427 -6.35 7.92 -3.75
C ARG A 427 -5.56 7.68 -5.04
N LYS A 428 -4.29 8.13 -5.12
CA LYS A 428 -3.43 7.92 -6.30
C LYS A 428 -3.22 6.44 -6.61
N ILE A 429 -2.96 5.62 -5.59
CA ILE A 429 -2.81 4.16 -5.72
C ILE A 429 -4.11 3.55 -6.23
N THR A 430 -5.25 3.95 -5.69
CA THR A 430 -6.56 3.46 -6.12
C THR A 430 -6.84 3.81 -7.59
N THR A 431 -6.51 5.02 -8.04
CA THR A 431 -6.64 5.39 -9.45
C THR A 431 -5.69 4.61 -10.35
N ALA A 432 -4.46 4.36 -9.91
CA ALA A 432 -3.48 3.59 -10.66
C ALA A 432 -3.90 2.12 -10.80
N LEU A 433 -4.40 1.50 -9.72
CA LEU A 433 -4.93 0.14 -9.72
C LEU A 433 -6.12 0.02 -10.67
N LYS A 434 -7.07 0.96 -10.61
CA LYS A 434 -8.21 0.97 -11.54
C LYS A 434 -7.77 1.07 -13.01
N LYS A 435 -6.77 1.91 -13.30
CA LYS A 435 -6.19 2.00 -14.64
C LYS A 435 -5.50 0.70 -15.08
N ALA A 436 -4.82 0.02 -14.16
CA ALA A 436 -4.20 -1.28 -14.43
C ALA A 436 -5.25 -2.38 -14.68
N GLU A 437 -6.34 -2.40 -13.92
CA GLU A 437 -7.49 -3.29 -14.16
C GLU A 437 -8.12 -3.05 -15.53
N ASP A 438 -8.33 -1.79 -15.91
CA ASP A 438 -8.88 -1.43 -17.22
C ASP A 438 -7.95 -1.87 -18.37
N LEU A 439 -6.63 -1.71 -18.20
CA LEU A 439 -5.64 -2.19 -19.17
C LEU A 439 -5.65 -3.71 -19.28
N LEU A 440 -5.67 -4.44 -18.16
CA LEU A 440 -5.77 -5.91 -18.15
C LEU A 440 -7.09 -6.39 -18.77
N ALA A 441 -8.20 -5.70 -18.53
CA ALA A 441 -9.47 -6.00 -19.18
C ALA A 441 -9.37 -5.84 -20.70
N THR A 442 -8.68 -4.79 -21.16
CA THR A 442 -8.43 -4.53 -22.58
C THR A 442 -7.53 -5.59 -23.20
N GLU A 443 -6.43 -5.97 -22.54
CA GLU A 443 -5.53 -7.03 -23.00
C GLU A 443 -6.24 -8.39 -23.05
N ARG A 444 -7.06 -8.72 -22.04
CA ARG A 444 -7.88 -9.94 -22.05
C ARG A 444 -8.86 -9.97 -23.22
N LEU A 445 -9.45 -8.83 -23.56
CA LEU A 445 -10.34 -8.72 -24.71
C LEU A 445 -9.59 -8.91 -26.03
N GLN A 446 -8.41 -8.28 -26.18
CA GLN A 446 -7.54 -8.46 -27.35
C GLN A 446 -7.07 -9.91 -27.49
N PHE A 447 -6.69 -10.55 -26.39
CA PHE A 447 -6.30 -11.95 -26.38
C PHE A 447 -7.46 -12.87 -26.79
N LYS A 448 -8.68 -12.62 -26.29
CA LYS A 448 -9.89 -13.34 -26.74
C LYS A 448 -10.16 -13.14 -28.23
N GLN A 449 -10.01 -11.92 -28.75
CA GLN A 449 -10.14 -11.66 -30.19
C GLN A 449 -9.08 -12.41 -31.01
N LYS A 450 -7.83 -12.45 -30.54
CA LYS A 450 -6.76 -13.19 -31.20
C LYS A 450 -7.04 -14.68 -31.23
N ILE A 451 -7.42 -15.29 -30.10
CA ILE A 451 -7.83 -16.70 -30.06
C ILE A 451 -8.98 -16.97 -31.04
N PHE A 452 -9.97 -16.08 -31.09
CA PHE A 452 -11.09 -16.23 -32.02
C PHE A 452 -10.64 -16.19 -33.49
N GLN A 453 -9.71 -15.30 -33.84
CA GLN A 453 -9.12 -15.24 -35.18
C GLN A 453 -8.30 -16.50 -35.48
N ASP A 454 -7.47 -16.96 -34.55
CA ASP A 454 -6.67 -18.17 -34.70
C ASP A 454 -7.56 -19.41 -34.87
N VAL A 455 -8.63 -19.55 -34.09
CA VAL A 455 -9.62 -20.62 -34.25
C VAL A 455 -10.34 -20.53 -35.59
N LYS A 456 -10.65 -19.32 -36.06
CA LYS A 456 -11.25 -19.09 -37.39
C LYS A 456 -10.30 -19.51 -38.52
N HIS A 457 -9.01 -19.21 -38.39
CA HIS A 457 -7.99 -19.68 -39.33
C HIS A 457 -7.80 -21.19 -39.26
N GLN A 458 -7.76 -21.77 -38.05
CA GLN A 458 -7.65 -23.22 -37.87
C GLN A 458 -8.85 -23.94 -38.50
N THR A 459 -10.06 -23.43 -38.32
CA THR A 459 -11.27 -24.01 -38.94
C THR A 459 -11.29 -23.88 -40.45
N SER A 460 -10.80 -22.77 -41.04
CA SER A 460 -10.64 -22.68 -42.50
C SER A 460 -9.60 -23.66 -43.02
N THR A 461 -8.47 -23.80 -42.33
CA THR A 461 -7.38 -24.72 -42.69
C THR A 461 -7.84 -26.18 -42.59
N ASN A 462 -8.56 -26.54 -41.53
CA ASN A 462 -9.15 -27.86 -41.36
C ASN A 462 -10.18 -28.16 -42.46
N LYS A 463 -10.98 -27.16 -42.87
CA LYS A 463 -11.93 -27.30 -43.98
C LYS A 463 -11.21 -27.53 -45.31
N GLU A 464 -10.09 -26.83 -45.57
CA GLU A 464 -9.24 -27.09 -46.74
C GLU A 464 -8.60 -28.47 -46.71
N GLN A 465 -8.06 -28.89 -45.57
CA GLN A 465 -7.51 -30.24 -45.39
C GLN A 465 -8.58 -31.31 -45.60
N GLN A 466 -9.80 -31.08 -45.14
CA GLN A 466 -10.93 -31.99 -45.35
C GLN A 466 -11.30 -32.08 -46.82
N MET A 467 -11.38 -30.96 -47.54
CA MET A 467 -11.61 -30.96 -49.00
C MET A 467 -10.46 -31.62 -49.76
N ALA A 468 -9.21 -31.49 -49.30
CA ALA A 468 -8.07 -32.18 -49.90
C ALA A 468 -8.13 -33.70 -49.65
N LEU A 469 -8.53 -34.12 -48.45
CA LEU A 469 -8.75 -35.52 -48.11
C LEU A 469 -9.88 -36.14 -48.93
N GLU A 470 -10.98 -35.42 -49.15
CA GLU A 470 -12.06 -35.87 -50.03
C GLU A 470 -11.59 -36.01 -51.48
N ARG A 471 -10.84 -35.04 -52.01
CA ARG A 471 -10.20 -35.17 -53.33
C ARG A 471 -9.30 -36.40 -53.43
N MET A 472 -8.45 -36.65 -52.43
CA MET A 472 -7.62 -37.86 -52.41
C MET A 472 -8.44 -39.15 -52.31
N LYS A 473 -9.61 -39.14 -51.66
CA LYS A 473 -10.52 -40.29 -51.64
C LYS A 473 -11.14 -40.53 -53.00
N GLU A 474 -11.58 -39.47 -53.68
CA GLU A 474 -12.12 -39.53 -55.04
C GLU A 474 -11.05 -40.03 -56.02
N GLU A 475 -9.82 -39.52 -55.94
CA GLU A 475 -8.69 -40.00 -56.74
C GLU A 475 -8.38 -41.47 -56.44
N ASN A 476 -8.34 -41.89 -55.17
CA ASN A 476 -8.15 -43.30 -54.83
C ASN A 476 -9.30 -44.18 -55.34
N GLN A 477 -10.54 -43.69 -55.32
CA GLN A 477 -11.68 -44.41 -55.85
C GLN A 477 -11.61 -44.51 -57.37
N ALA A 478 -11.15 -43.46 -58.06
CA ALA A 478 -10.88 -43.48 -59.49
C ALA A 478 -9.76 -44.50 -59.82
N LEU A 479 -8.65 -44.46 -59.08
CA LEU A 479 -7.55 -45.42 -59.22
C LEU A 479 -7.98 -46.86 -58.93
N GLN A 480 -8.83 -47.08 -57.92
CA GLN A 480 -9.42 -48.41 -57.65
C GLN A 480 -10.32 -48.86 -58.80
N SER A 481 -11.07 -47.94 -59.40
CA SER A 481 -11.91 -48.22 -60.57
C SER A 481 -11.06 -48.57 -61.79
N GLU A 482 -9.96 -47.84 -62.04
CA GLU A 482 -8.97 -48.16 -63.07
C GLU A 482 -8.31 -49.51 -62.81
N LEU A 483 -7.89 -49.79 -61.58
CA LEU A 483 -7.34 -51.10 -61.19
C LEU A 483 -8.35 -52.23 -61.39
N CYS A 484 -9.65 -51.97 -61.21
CA CYS A 484 -10.71 -52.93 -61.50
C CYS A 484 -10.79 -53.28 -62.99
N VAL A 485 -10.47 -52.32 -63.88
CA VAL A 485 -10.37 -52.53 -65.34
C VAL A 485 -9.03 -53.19 -65.72
N LEU A 486 -7.94 -52.84 -65.05
CA LEU A 486 -6.61 -53.42 -65.29
C LEU A 486 -6.52 -54.87 -64.80
N ARG A 487 -7.21 -55.26 -63.72
CA ARG A 487 -7.14 -56.60 -63.12
C ARG A 487 -7.53 -57.72 -64.10
N PRO A 488 -8.61 -57.62 -64.90
CA PRO A 488 -8.90 -58.56 -65.98
C PRO A 488 -7.78 -58.62 -67.04
N MET A 489 -7.23 -57.47 -67.45
CA MET A 489 -6.15 -57.44 -68.44
C MET A 489 -4.86 -58.07 -67.93
N LEU A 490 -4.55 -57.89 -66.65
CA LEU A 490 -3.41 -58.53 -66.00
C LEU A 490 -3.62 -60.04 -65.83
N CYS A 491 -4.88 -60.47 -65.63
CA CYS A 491 -5.26 -61.88 -65.66
C CYS A 491 -5.02 -62.49 -67.05
N VAL A 492 -5.39 -61.79 -68.12
CA VAL A 492 -5.11 -62.20 -69.51
C VAL A 492 -3.61 -62.24 -69.80
N ALA A 493 -2.85 -61.25 -69.34
CA ALA A 493 -1.39 -61.24 -69.47
C ALA A 493 -0.74 -62.38 -68.68
N LYS A 494 -1.23 -62.68 -67.48
CA LYS A 494 -0.77 -63.81 -66.66
C LYS A 494 -1.07 -65.15 -67.35
N THR A 495 -2.27 -65.33 -67.90
CA THR A 495 -2.58 -66.53 -68.69
C THR A 495 -1.71 -66.62 -69.95
N ASN A 496 -1.35 -65.51 -70.58
CA ASN A 496 -0.43 -65.52 -71.73
C ASN A 496 1.00 -65.92 -71.33
N VAL A 497 1.50 -65.46 -70.18
CA VAL A 497 2.81 -65.88 -69.64
C VAL A 497 2.79 -67.35 -69.21
N GLU A 498 1.70 -67.81 -68.61
CA GLU A 498 1.51 -69.22 -68.25
C GLU A 498 1.43 -70.11 -69.51
N LEU A 499 0.74 -69.65 -70.57
CA LEU A 499 0.70 -70.31 -71.89
C LEU A 499 2.10 -70.37 -72.53
N GLU A 500 2.87 -69.28 -72.44
CA GLU A 500 4.23 -69.22 -72.98
C GLU A 500 5.20 -70.12 -72.18
N SER A 501 4.97 -70.26 -70.87
CA SER A 501 5.69 -71.21 -70.02
C SER A 501 5.34 -72.66 -70.34
N HIS A 502 4.06 -72.96 -70.62
CA HIS A 502 3.61 -74.28 -71.08
C HIS A 502 4.20 -74.62 -72.46
N LEU A 503 4.25 -73.67 -73.40
CA LEU A 503 4.90 -73.86 -74.69
C LEU A 503 6.42 -74.08 -74.57
N LYS A 504 7.09 -73.44 -73.58
CA LYS A 504 8.50 -73.69 -73.27
C LYS A 504 8.70 -75.05 -72.60
N LEU A 505 7.77 -75.50 -71.76
CA LEU A 505 7.79 -76.81 -71.13
C LEU A 505 7.58 -77.92 -72.17
N GLU A 506 6.61 -77.80 -73.08
CA GLU A 506 6.40 -78.75 -74.17
C GLU A 506 7.59 -78.78 -75.14
N ARG A 507 8.22 -77.64 -75.43
CA ARG A 507 9.50 -77.62 -76.19
C ARG A 507 10.63 -78.31 -75.42
N GLY A 508 10.62 -78.25 -74.09
CA GLY A 508 11.54 -78.97 -73.22
C GLY A 508 11.28 -80.48 -73.18
N GLU A 509 10.02 -80.90 -73.14
CA GLU A 509 9.63 -82.31 -73.18
C GLU A 509 9.86 -82.92 -74.57
N THR A 510 9.60 -82.17 -75.64
CA THR A 510 9.91 -82.61 -77.00
C THR A 510 11.41 -82.85 -77.14
N ARG A 511 12.26 -81.95 -76.60
CA ARG A 511 13.73 -82.15 -76.57
C ARG A 511 14.14 -83.36 -75.72
N LYS A 512 13.50 -83.60 -74.57
CA LYS A 512 13.73 -84.78 -73.72
C LYS A 512 13.34 -86.08 -74.43
N ILE A 513 12.25 -86.08 -75.19
CA ILE A 513 11.82 -87.23 -76.01
C ILE A 513 12.82 -87.46 -77.15
N THR A 514 13.29 -86.41 -77.82
CA THR A 514 14.31 -86.56 -78.88
C THR A 514 15.64 -87.06 -78.32
N THR A 515 16.06 -86.59 -77.14
CA THR A 515 17.28 -87.10 -76.48
C THR A 515 17.08 -88.51 -75.92
N ALA A 516 15.91 -88.87 -75.41
CA ALA A 516 15.60 -90.22 -74.97
C ALA A 516 15.56 -91.21 -76.14
N LEU A 517 15.02 -90.82 -77.30
CA LEU A 517 15.06 -91.64 -78.52
C LEU A 517 16.48 -91.86 -79.01
N LYS A 518 17.31 -90.80 -79.03
CA LYS A 518 18.72 -90.91 -79.39
C LYS A 518 19.51 -91.76 -78.39
N LYS A 519 19.20 -91.64 -77.09
CA LYS A 519 19.81 -92.46 -76.03
C LYS A 519 19.32 -93.91 -76.09
N ALA A 520 18.10 -94.17 -76.55
CA ALA A 520 17.58 -95.52 -76.79
C ALA A 520 18.21 -96.16 -78.03
N GLU A 521 18.48 -95.40 -79.09
CA GLU A 521 19.29 -95.86 -80.23
C GLU A 521 20.72 -96.18 -79.81
N ASP A 522 21.36 -95.30 -79.04
CA ASP A 522 22.71 -95.52 -78.51
C ASP A 522 22.73 -96.72 -77.54
N LEU A 523 21.71 -96.88 -76.69
CA LEU A 523 21.57 -98.03 -75.79
C LEU A 523 21.31 -99.32 -76.56
N LEU A 524 20.54 -99.33 -77.65
CA LEU A 524 20.37 -100.50 -78.50
C LEU A 524 21.66 -100.86 -79.25
N ALA A 525 22.44 -99.87 -79.66
CA ALA A 525 23.79 -100.09 -80.19
C ALA A 525 24.73 -100.66 -79.12
N THR A 526 24.59 -100.20 -77.87
CA THR A 526 25.37 -100.68 -76.71
C THR A 526 24.93 -102.08 -76.28
N GLU A 527 23.63 -102.39 -76.28
CA GLU A 527 23.09 -103.72 -75.97
C GLU A 527 23.47 -104.74 -77.04
N ARG A 528 23.53 -104.36 -78.32
CA ARG A 528 24.09 -105.24 -79.36
C ARG A 528 25.57 -105.53 -79.16
N LEU A 529 26.33 -104.58 -78.62
CA LEU A 529 27.73 -104.76 -78.24
C LEU A 529 27.88 -105.60 -76.95
N GLN A 530 27.02 -105.35 -75.96
CA GLN A 530 26.97 -106.06 -74.69
C GLN A 530 26.44 -107.49 -74.84
N PHE A 531 25.54 -107.76 -75.79
CA PHE A 531 25.12 -109.13 -76.11
C PHE A 531 26.28 -109.92 -76.74
N LYS A 532 27.11 -109.30 -77.58
CA LYS A 532 28.37 -109.89 -78.05
C LYS A 532 29.37 -110.13 -76.91
N GLN A 533 29.45 -109.23 -75.91
CA GLN A 533 30.26 -109.44 -74.70
C GLN A 533 29.67 -110.45 -73.73
N LYS A 534 28.34 -110.57 -73.65
CA LYS A 534 27.61 -111.49 -72.76
C LYS A 534 27.78 -112.93 -73.21
N ILE A 535 27.76 -113.20 -74.52
CA ILE A 535 28.15 -114.53 -75.03
C ILE A 535 29.62 -114.85 -74.67
N PHE A 536 30.51 -113.86 -74.69
CA PHE A 536 31.91 -114.03 -74.31
C PHE A 536 32.10 -114.22 -72.79
N GLN A 537 31.25 -113.61 -71.96
CA GLN A 537 31.28 -113.74 -70.49
C GLN A 537 30.52 -114.95 -69.96
N ASP A 538 29.47 -115.43 -70.62
CA ASP A 538 28.73 -116.63 -70.21
C ASP A 538 29.61 -117.88 -70.42
N VAL A 539 30.49 -117.88 -71.42
CA VAL A 539 31.58 -118.88 -71.58
C VAL A 539 32.64 -118.77 -70.45
N LYS A 540 32.82 -117.57 -69.87
CA LYS A 540 33.79 -117.29 -68.78
C LYS A 540 33.20 -117.46 -67.36
N HIS A 541 31.89 -117.39 -67.19
CA HIS A 541 31.25 -117.57 -65.88
C HIS A 541 30.86 -119.03 -65.63
N GLN A 542 30.62 -119.84 -66.67
CA GLN A 542 30.56 -121.31 -66.52
C GLN A 542 31.85 -121.89 -65.92
N THR A 543 32.99 -121.21 -66.10
CA THR A 543 34.28 -121.54 -65.47
C THR A 543 34.43 -121.00 -64.04
N SER A 544 33.54 -120.13 -63.58
CA SER A 544 33.53 -119.55 -62.22
C SER A 544 32.44 -120.12 -61.29
N THR A 545 31.31 -120.59 -61.84
CA THR A 545 30.26 -121.29 -61.08
C THR A 545 30.75 -122.64 -60.53
N ASN A 546 31.83 -123.19 -61.09
CA ASN A 546 32.57 -124.30 -60.48
C ASN A 546 33.43 -123.90 -59.26
N LYS A 547 33.72 -122.60 -59.07
CA LYS A 547 34.62 -122.09 -58.01
C LYS A 547 33.90 -121.65 -56.73
N GLU A 548 32.62 -121.30 -56.80
CA GLU A 548 31.82 -120.92 -55.62
C GLU A 548 30.98 -122.05 -55.03
N GLN A 549 30.64 -123.06 -55.83
CA GLN A 549 30.24 -124.37 -55.29
C GLN A 549 31.31 -124.96 -54.34
N GLN A 550 32.56 -124.49 -54.46
CA GLN A 550 33.65 -124.81 -53.54
C GLN A 550 33.63 -124.03 -52.22
N MET A 551 33.12 -122.79 -52.19
CA MET A 551 32.95 -122.01 -50.94
C MET A 551 31.67 -122.37 -50.19
N ALA A 552 30.61 -122.77 -50.89
CA ALA A 552 29.40 -123.35 -50.28
C ALA A 552 29.69 -124.67 -49.55
N LEU A 553 30.79 -125.35 -49.89
CA LEU A 553 31.30 -126.52 -49.19
C LEU A 553 32.09 -126.15 -47.91
N GLU A 554 32.69 -124.96 -47.82
CA GLU A 554 33.46 -124.53 -46.63
C GLU A 554 32.56 -124.04 -45.49
N ARG A 555 31.43 -123.39 -45.76
CA ARG A 555 30.48 -123.00 -44.68
C ARG A 555 29.75 -124.18 -44.04
N MET A 556 29.46 -125.24 -44.81
CA MET A 556 28.95 -126.50 -44.23
C MET A 556 29.96 -127.21 -43.33
N LYS A 557 31.26 -126.85 -43.36
CA LYS A 557 32.27 -127.39 -42.44
C LYS A 557 32.31 -126.66 -41.10
N GLU A 558 31.96 -125.37 -41.04
CA GLU A 558 31.94 -124.61 -39.78
C GLU A 558 30.70 -124.91 -38.92
N GLU A 559 29.60 -125.37 -39.54
CA GLU A 559 28.33 -125.67 -38.86
C GLU A 559 28.27 -127.09 -38.24
N ASN A 560 29.36 -127.87 -38.30
CA ASN A 560 29.36 -129.27 -37.83
C ASN A 560 30.55 -129.66 -36.94
N GLN A 561 31.20 -128.70 -36.27
CA GLN A 561 32.32 -129.01 -35.37
C GLN A 561 32.29 -128.29 -34.00
N ALA A 562 31.09 -127.95 -33.51
CA ALA A 562 30.88 -127.51 -32.12
C ALA A 562 30.37 -128.63 -31.19
N LEU A 563 29.95 -129.79 -31.70
CA LEU A 563 29.53 -130.94 -30.89
C LEU A 563 29.75 -132.28 -31.62
N GLN A 564 30.99 -132.79 -31.71
CA GLN A 564 31.25 -134.24 -31.70
C GLN A 564 32.74 -134.57 -31.56
N ASN A 565 33.03 -135.36 -30.53
CA ASN A 565 34.31 -136.02 -30.30
C ASN A 565 34.54 -137.15 -31.33
N HIS A 566 35.83 -137.46 -31.52
CA HIS A 566 36.42 -138.79 -31.83
C HIS A 566 36.51 -139.30 -33.29
N ASN A 567 37.78 -139.60 -33.66
CA ASN A 567 38.31 -140.70 -34.49
C ASN A 567 38.53 -140.51 -36.02
N SER A 568 39.83 -140.45 -36.38
CA SER A 568 40.61 -140.99 -37.53
C SER A 568 39.97 -141.99 -38.51
N PRO A 569 40.63 -142.42 -39.64
CA PRO A 569 41.74 -141.87 -40.47
C PRO A 569 41.54 -141.96 -42.03
N GLU A 570 42.57 -141.53 -42.78
CA GLU A 570 43.13 -142.11 -44.03
C GLU A 570 42.54 -141.94 -45.47
N ASN A 571 43.47 -141.53 -46.37
CA ASN A 571 43.68 -141.86 -47.80
C ASN A 571 42.58 -141.51 -48.84
N GLY A 572 42.85 -140.67 -49.86
CA GLY A 572 43.64 -140.96 -51.08
C GLY A 572 42.67 -141.38 -52.19
N GLY A 573 42.61 -140.87 -53.43
CA GLY A 573 43.50 -140.17 -54.35
C GLY A 573 42.97 -140.42 -55.78
N ARG A 574 43.48 -139.68 -56.78
CA ARG A 574 43.43 -139.93 -58.25
C ARG A 574 42.04 -139.81 -58.92
N SER A 575 41.81 -138.93 -59.92
CA SER A 575 42.31 -138.92 -61.33
C SER A 575 41.91 -140.21 -62.08
N PRO A 576 41.61 -140.27 -63.40
CA PRO A 576 42.01 -139.35 -64.50
C PRO A 576 41.00 -139.19 -65.69
N GLY A 577 41.44 -138.48 -66.74
CA GLY A 577 41.05 -138.59 -68.17
C GLY A 577 39.84 -137.75 -68.59
N ASP A 578 39.84 -136.91 -69.63
CA ASP A 578 40.79 -136.50 -70.68
C ASP A 578 40.53 -135.02 -71.03
#